data_AF-A0A662VAE1-F1
#
_entry.id   AF-A0A662VAE1-F1
#
_cell.length_a   1.000
_cell.length_b   1.000
_cell.length_c   1.000
_cell.angle_alpha   90.00
_cell.angle_beta   90.00
_cell.angle_gamma   90.00
#
_symmetry.space_group_name_H-M   'P 1'
#
loop_
_entity.id
_entity.type
_entity.pdbx_description
1 polymer ?
#
loop_
_entity_poly.entity_id
_entity_poly.type
_entity_poly.pdbx_seq_one_letter_code
_entity_poly.pdbx_strand_id
1 'polypeptide(L)'
;MEIYWLLLAGLAAFFVAWNNGSNNAANAIGTVVGAGALSLRKALIIAALFDFLGAILFGRFVSMTIMKGIVDISMIPDSTIVIRGMIATLIATGIWVLVATWFKIPMSISEGTVGGVIGFGLAAIGMGMINWSTVTVIITSWIVLPVFSGLMAVALYYVFERMFKKVHLLPYVAVISLFIMIFSTLFLLMVKTMKLTDLIYVTVLSTLAGLAGIGCFTIYYRARLIRKKESMSGELIKALLLVAAASMAFSHGANDVANAAGPLSAVIIALTHGYVPEVVDISVPALAFAAAGIAIGIISWGYRVVETIGEKITTLTYSSAFTAQLSASLSVLIVTRLGLPVSTTIAIVGAVAGVGFAKGFKAVNKRVLFKIFSAWIIAFPIVISMSALIFLGLHLIL
;
A
#
# COMPACT_ATOMS: atom_id res chain seq x y z
N MET A 1 29.29 -17.37 8.70
CA MET A 1 29.00 -15.96 8.39
C MET A 1 27.61 -15.77 7.79
N GLU A 2 27.18 -16.62 6.85
CA GLU A 2 25.86 -16.54 6.19
C GLU A 2 24.66 -16.46 7.14
N ILE A 3 24.63 -17.26 8.20
CA ILE A 3 23.51 -17.25 9.16
C ILE A 3 23.37 -15.90 9.90
N TYR A 4 24.48 -15.19 10.16
CA TYR A 4 24.43 -13.88 10.81
C TYR A 4 23.84 -12.82 9.87
N TRP A 5 24.20 -12.86 8.59
CA TRP A 5 23.63 -11.96 7.58
C TRP A 5 22.13 -12.21 7.37
N LEU A 6 21.70 -13.46 7.33
CA LEU A 6 20.29 -13.81 7.22
C LEU A 6 19.50 -13.34 8.46
N LEU A 7 20.03 -13.53 9.66
CA LEU A 7 19.40 -13.05 10.90
C LEU A 7 19.30 -11.53 10.92
N LEU A 8 20.38 -10.82 10.55
CA LEU A 8 20.38 -9.35 10.51
C LEU A 8 19.38 -8.82 9.47
N ALA A 9 19.37 -9.40 8.27
CA ALA A 9 18.42 -9.03 7.22
C ALA A 9 16.98 -9.35 7.62
N GLY A 10 16.73 -10.51 8.23
CA GLY A 10 15.43 -10.89 8.76
C GLY A 10 14.93 -9.90 9.83
N LEU A 11 15.78 -9.53 10.78
CA LEU A 11 15.43 -8.54 11.81
C LEU A 11 15.18 -7.15 11.20
N ALA A 12 16.02 -6.69 10.27
CA ALA A 12 15.85 -5.40 9.60
C ALA A 12 14.57 -5.37 8.73
N ALA A 13 14.28 -6.47 8.02
CA ALA A 13 13.06 -6.62 7.23
C ALA A 13 11.82 -6.66 8.11
N PHE A 14 11.85 -7.39 9.22
CA PHE A 14 10.78 -7.39 10.21
C PHE A 14 10.57 -5.99 10.80
N PHE A 15 11.66 -5.27 11.11
CA PHE A 15 11.59 -3.92 11.64
C PHE A 15 10.89 -2.95 10.68
N VAL A 16 11.24 -3.00 9.38
CA VAL A 16 10.54 -2.22 8.34
C VAL A 16 9.08 -2.65 8.22
N ALA A 17 8.81 -3.96 8.12
CA ALA A 17 7.46 -4.49 7.97
C ALA A 17 6.55 -4.13 9.16
N TRP A 18 7.05 -4.28 10.38
CA TRP A 18 6.33 -3.94 11.60
C TRP A 18 6.04 -2.43 11.67
N ASN A 19 7.06 -1.59 11.47
CA ASN A 19 6.88 -0.13 11.42
C ASN A 19 5.88 0.28 10.34
N ASN A 20 5.88 -0.42 9.20
CA ASN A 20 4.94 -0.21 8.13
C ASN A 20 3.50 -0.46 8.55
N GLY A 21 3.22 -1.64 9.10
CA GLY A 21 1.90 -1.93 9.65
C GLY A 21 1.47 -0.92 10.72
N SER A 22 2.40 -0.47 11.55
CA SER A 22 2.13 0.51 12.61
C SER A 22 1.83 1.92 12.08
N ASN A 23 2.56 2.43 11.08
CA ASN A 23 2.35 3.78 10.54
C ASN A 23 1.12 3.85 9.61
N ASN A 24 0.94 2.82 8.79
CA ASN A 24 -0.01 2.87 7.69
C ASN A 24 -1.37 2.25 8.02
N ALA A 25 -1.57 1.66 9.20
CA ALA A 25 -2.89 1.23 9.66
C ALA A 25 -3.94 2.35 9.52
N ALA A 26 -3.55 3.60 9.78
CA ALA A 26 -4.42 4.76 9.64
C ALA A 26 -4.96 4.97 8.21
N ASN A 27 -4.23 4.56 7.16
CA ASN A 27 -4.66 4.69 5.77
C ASN A 27 -5.88 3.81 5.48
N ALA A 28 -5.91 2.60 6.05
CA ALA A 28 -6.98 1.64 5.82
C ALA A 28 -8.17 1.80 6.77
N ILE A 29 -7.93 2.17 8.04
CA ILE A 29 -8.99 2.17 9.07
C ILE A 29 -9.29 3.53 9.70
N GLY A 30 -8.47 4.56 9.45
CA GLY A 30 -8.62 5.89 10.02
C GLY A 30 -10.01 6.49 9.79
N THR A 31 -10.50 6.43 8.56
CA THR A 31 -11.81 7.03 8.22
C THR A 31 -12.99 6.23 8.78
N VAL A 32 -12.87 4.89 8.89
CA VAL A 32 -13.94 4.02 9.38
C VAL A 32 -14.06 4.06 10.90
N VAL A 33 -12.93 4.11 11.60
CA VAL A 33 -12.90 4.29 13.06
C VAL A 33 -13.30 5.73 13.43
N GLY A 34 -12.77 6.73 12.73
CA GLY A 34 -13.12 8.14 12.95
C GLY A 34 -14.60 8.43 12.75
N ALA A 35 -15.23 7.80 11.76
CA ALA A 35 -16.67 7.91 11.55
C ALA A 35 -17.52 7.12 12.57
N GLY A 36 -16.93 6.36 13.49
CA GLY A 36 -17.65 5.56 14.49
C GLY A 36 -18.34 4.31 13.95
N ALA A 37 -17.96 3.83 12.75
CA ALA A 37 -18.60 2.68 12.11
C ALA A 37 -18.15 1.33 12.71
N LEU A 38 -16.88 1.22 13.10
CA LEU A 38 -16.31 0.03 13.76
C LEU A 38 -15.49 0.42 14.99
N SER A 39 -15.45 -0.47 15.98
CA SER A 39 -14.48 -0.35 17.08
C SER A 39 -13.07 -0.58 16.58
N LEU A 40 -12.11 0.15 17.17
CA LEU A 40 -10.70 0.10 16.79
C LEU A 40 -10.15 -1.33 16.73
N ARG A 41 -10.42 -2.16 17.74
CA ARG A 41 -9.97 -3.56 17.79
C ARG A 41 -10.44 -4.38 16.57
N LYS A 42 -11.71 -4.24 16.19
CA LYS A 42 -12.27 -4.97 15.03
C LYS A 42 -11.67 -4.47 13.72
N ALA A 43 -11.49 -3.16 13.60
CA ALA A 43 -10.90 -2.55 12.43
C ALA A 43 -9.44 -3.02 12.22
N LEU A 44 -8.63 -3.08 13.29
CA LEU A 44 -7.25 -3.55 13.24
C LEU A 44 -7.14 -5.01 12.80
N ILE A 45 -8.00 -5.91 13.31
CA ILE A 45 -8.00 -7.32 12.91
C ILE A 45 -8.33 -7.48 11.42
N ILE A 46 -9.33 -6.73 10.94
CA ILE A 46 -9.75 -6.81 9.53
C ILE A 46 -8.67 -6.21 8.63
N ALA A 47 -8.08 -5.09 9.02
CA ALA A 47 -6.95 -4.51 8.29
C ALA A 47 -5.78 -5.50 8.19
N ALA A 48 -5.36 -6.09 9.31
CA ALA A 48 -4.26 -7.06 9.32
C ALA A 48 -4.52 -8.28 8.43
N LEU A 49 -5.75 -8.81 8.42
CA LEU A 49 -6.12 -9.94 7.57
C LEU A 49 -6.07 -9.58 6.08
N PHE A 50 -6.73 -8.50 5.68
CA PHE A 50 -6.80 -8.12 4.27
C PHE A 50 -5.47 -7.61 3.74
N ASP A 51 -4.69 -6.93 4.58
CA ASP A 51 -3.31 -6.56 4.30
C ASP A 51 -2.46 -7.79 3.98
N PHE A 52 -2.46 -8.78 4.88
CA PHE A 52 -1.74 -10.03 4.67
C PHE A 52 -2.17 -10.71 3.36
N LEU A 53 -3.47 -10.79 3.08
CA LEU A 53 -3.98 -11.36 1.83
C LEU A 53 -3.49 -10.58 0.59
N GLY A 54 -3.53 -9.24 0.64
CA GLY A 54 -3.02 -8.40 -0.43
C GLY A 54 -1.53 -8.61 -0.68
N ALA A 55 -0.75 -8.66 0.40
CA ALA A 55 0.69 -8.89 0.37
C ALA A 55 1.04 -10.23 -0.29
N ILE A 56 0.39 -11.32 0.11
CA ILE A 56 0.64 -12.65 -0.46
C ILE A 56 0.22 -12.76 -1.92
N LEU A 57 -0.95 -12.21 -2.28
CA LEU A 57 -1.51 -12.39 -3.62
C LEU A 57 -0.90 -11.45 -4.67
N PHE A 58 -0.57 -10.21 -4.30
CA PHE A 58 -0.13 -9.17 -5.23
C PHE A 58 1.30 -8.67 -5.01
N GLY A 59 1.87 -8.88 -3.82
CA GLY A 59 3.11 -8.21 -3.40
C GLY A 59 4.32 -8.43 -4.29
N ARG A 60 4.32 -9.49 -5.10
CA ARG A 60 5.43 -9.82 -6.02
C ARG A 60 5.73 -8.73 -7.05
N PHE A 61 4.72 -8.02 -7.56
CA PHE A 61 4.91 -7.10 -8.70
C PHE A 61 5.82 -5.93 -8.33
N VAL A 62 5.57 -5.32 -7.17
CA VAL A 62 6.35 -4.19 -6.67
C VAL A 62 7.66 -4.65 -6.03
N SER A 63 7.63 -5.81 -5.36
CA SER A 63 8.82 -6.40 -4.72
C SER A 63 9.94 -6.61 -5.74
N MET A 64 9.62 -7.04 -6.97
CA MET A 64 10.60 -7.19 -8.04
C MET A 64 11.30 -5.88 -8.41
N THR A 65 10.54 -4.79 -8.49
CA THR A 65 11.07 -3.46 -8.79
C THR A 65 11.98 -2.94 -7.69
N ILE A 66 11.61 -3.13 -6.42
CA ILE A 66 12.47 -2.77 -5.28
C ILE A 66 13.74 -3.63 -5.25
N MET A 67 13.62 -4.93 -5.52
CA MET A 67 14.73 -5.87 -5.45
C MET A 67 15.82 -5.56 -6.48
N LYS A 68 15.46 -5.34 -7.75
CA LYS A 68 16.45 -5.19 -8.84
C LYS A 68 16.13 -4.14 -9.90
N GLY A 69 14.96 -3.50 -9.84
CA GLY A 69 14.52 -2.54 -10.86
C GLY A 69 15.16 -1.16 -10.75
N ILE A 70 15.67 -0.81 -9.56
CA ILE A 70 16.28 0.50 -9.27
C ILE A 70 17.80 0.42 -9.41
N VAL A 71 18.42 -0.55 -8.73
CA VAL A 71 19.83 -0.90 -8.86
C VAL A 71 19.87 -2.29 -9.48
N ASP A 72 20.58 -2.45 -10.59
CA ASP A 72 20.75 -3.76 -11.21
C ASP A 72 21.75 -4.60 -10.41
N ILE A 73 21.25 -5.25 -9.37
CA ILE A 73 22.04 -6.10 -8.49
C ILE A 73 22.55 -7.38 -9.16
N SER A 74 22.04 -7.74 -10.36
CA SER A 74 22.51 -8.92 -11.08
C SER A 74 23.89 -8.72 -11.70
N MET A 75 24.25 -7.46 -11.96
CA MET A 75 25.54 -7.07 -12.49
C MET A 75 26.62 -6.87 -11.41
N ILE A 76 26.27 -6.99 -10.13
CA ILE A 76 27.22 -6.86 -9.02
C ILE A 76 27.85 -8.23 -8.76
N PRO A 77 29.16 -8.44 -9.04
CA PRO A 77 29.78 -9.77 -8.93
C PRO A 77 29.89 -10.27 -7.49
N ASP A 78 30.09 -9.35 -6.54
CA ASP A 78 30.20 -9.68 -5.11
C ASP A 78 28.82 -9.60 -4.42
N SER A 79 28.26 -10.76 -4.09
CA SER A 79 27.01 -10.87 -3.33
C SER A 79 27.06 -10.18 -1.96
N THR A 80 28.24 -10.02 -1.37
CA THR A 80 28.41 -9.35 -0.08
C THR A 80 28.02 -7.88 -0.16
N ILE A 81 28.32 -7.22 -1.29
CA ILE A 81 27.92 -5.83 -1.54
C ILE A 81 26.39 -5.72 -1.58
N VAL A 82 25.72 -6.65 -2.29
CA VAL A 82 24.26 -6.70 -2.36
C VAL A 82 23.65 -6.92 -0.98
N ILE A 83 24.18 -7.87 -0.21
CA ILE A 83 23.69 -8.21 1.13
C ILE A 83 23.80 -6.98 2.06
N ARG A 84 24.97 -6.35 2.13
CA ARG A 84 25.20 -5.15 2.96
C ARG A 84 24.33 -3.99 2.51
N GLY A 85 24.21 -3.78 1.21
CA GLY A 85 23.39 -2.73 0.60
C GLY A 85 21.91 -2.83 0.94
N MET A 86 21.35 -4.03 0.81
CA MET A 86 19.94 -4.29 1.12
C MET A 86 19.65 -4.22 2.62
N ILE A 87 20.58 -4.66 3.48
CA ILE A 87 20.48 -4.48 4.93
C ILE A 87 20.55 -2.99 5.29
N ALA A 88 21.47 -2.22 4.71
CA ALA A 88 21.58 -0.78 4.93
C ALA A 88 20.30 -0.05 4.49
N THR A 89 19.71 -0.45 3.37
CA THR A 89 18.41 0.04 2.88
C THR A 89 17.31 -0.21 3.91
N LEU A 90 17.20 -1.43 4.43
CA LEU A 90 16.19 -1.81 5.41
C LEU A 90 16.36 -1.04 6.73
N ILE A 91 17.59 -0.95 7.26
CA ILE A 91 17.85 -0.22 8.51
C ILE A 91 17.53 1.27 8.35
N ALA A 92 18.01 1.91 7.28
CA ALA A 92 17.72 3.32 7.01
C ALA A 92 16.22 3.58 6.91
N THR A 93 15.51 2.76 6.13
CA THR A 93 14.05 2.86 5.99
C THR A 93 13.37 2.68 7.34
N GLY A 94 13.73 1.65 8.11
CA GLY A 94 13.12 1.35 9.40
C GLY A 94 13.29 2.48 10.40
N ILE A 95 14.50 3.06 10.52
CA ILE A 95 14.78 4.20 11.40
C ILE A 95 13.91 5.39 11.03
N TRP A 96 13.85 5.72 9.73
CA TRP A 96 13.08 6.86 9.26
C TRP A 96 11.57 6.70 9.55
N VAL A 97 11.02 5.51 9.26
CA VAL A 97 9.60 5.24 9.51
C VAL A 97 9.27 5.21 11.00
N LEU A 98 10.18 4.70 11.83
CA LEU A 98 10.02 4.73 13.28
C LEU A 98 9.93 6.18 13.81
N VAL A 99 10.86 7.04 13.37
CA VAL A 99 10.87 8.46 13.73
C VAL A 99 9.57 9.14 13.29
N ALA A 100 9.13 8.91 12.05
CA ALA A 100 7.88 9.43 11.54
C ALA A 100 6.66 8.97 12.36
N THR A 101 6.61 7.69 12.71
CA THR A 101 5.54 7.10 13.54
C THR A 101 5.51 7.73 14.92
N TRP A 102 6.68 7.97 15.52
CA TRP A 102 6.80 8.63 16.83
C TRP A 102 6.24 10.05 16.83
N PHE A 103 6.53 10.81 15.77
CA PHE A 103 6.00 12.16 15.58
C PHE A 103 4.57 12.19 14.99
N LYS A 104 3.95 11.03 14.79
CA LYS A 104 2.61 10.87 14.20
C LYS A 104 2.50 11.56 12.83
N ILE A 105 3.57 11.54 12.05
CA ILE A 105 3.62 12.08 10.69
C ILE A 105 3.28 10.94 9.73
N PRO A 106 2.25 11.08 8.89
CA PRO A 106 1.93 10.08 7.88
C PRO A 106 2.99 10.15 6.77
N MET A 107 3.86 9.14 6.71
CA MET A 107 5.00 9.12 5.80
C MET A 107 4.89 8.01 4.76
N SER A 108 5.62 8.17 3.67
CA SER A 108 5.77 7.14 2.65
C SER A 108 6.95 6.24 2.97
N ILE A 109 6.67 4.95 3.09
CA ILE A 109 7.68 3.91 3.34
C ILE A 109 8.35 3.49 2.04
N SER A 110 7.59 3.50 0.94
CA SER A 110 8.10 3.28 -0.41
C SER A 110 9.14 4.31 -0.80
N GLU A 111 8.96 5.58 -0.43
CA GLU A 111 9.98 6.64 -0.61
C GLU A 111 11.25 6.32 0.18
N GLY A 112 11.12 5.88 1.42
CA GLY A 112 12.24 5.48 2.26
C GLY A 112 13.02 4.30 1.65
N THR A 113 12.31 3.27 1.19
CA THR A 113 12.95 2.08 0.63
C THR A 113 13.61 2.38 -0.71
N VAL A 114 12.92 3.08 -1.62
CA VAL A 114 13.48 3.51 -2.91
C VAL A 114 14.70 4.42 -2.68
N GLY A 115 14.60 5.37 -1.76
CA GLY A 115 15.72 6.23 -1.37
C GLY A 115 16.88 5.42 -0.79
N GLY A 116 16.60 4.42 0.03
CA GLY A 116 17.61 3.53 0.58
C GLY A 116 18.34 2.74 -0.50
N VAL A 117 17.62 2.14 -1.45
CA VAL A 117 18.22 1.41 -2.58
C VAL A 117 19.08 2.33 -3.44
N ILE A 118 18.63 3.57 -3.70
CA ILE A 118 19.42 4.58 -4.41
C ILE A 118 20.67 4.95 -3.62
N GLY A 119 20.55 5.18 -2.30
CA GLY A 119 21.68 5.51 -1.42
C GLY A 119 22.74 4.41 -1.39
N PHE A 120 22.32 3.16 -1.28
CA PHE A 120 23.17 1.99 -1.47
C PHE A 120 23.85 1.99 -2.85
N GLY A 121 23.07 2.12 -3.94
CA GLY A 121 23.62 2.11 -5.30
C GLY A 121 24.68 3.20 -5.51
N LEU A 122 24.42 4.42 -5.03
CA LEU A 122 25.37 5.52 -5.10
C LEU A 122 26.67 5.23 -4.33
N ALA A 123 26.56 4.68 -3.12
CA ALA A 123 27.71 4.43 -2.26
C ALA A 123 28.55 3.21 -2.67
N ALA A 124 27.92 2.18 -3.23
CA ALA A 124 28.58 0.93 -3.58
C ALA A 124 29.27 0.98 -4.95
N ILE A 125 28.60 1.56 -5.94
CA ILE A 125 28.95 1.38 -7.37
C ILE A 125 28.82 2.67 -8.19
N GLY A 126 28.40 3.78 -7.58
CA GLY A 126 28.26 5.08 -8.24
C GLY A 126 27.00 5.21 -9.12
N MET A 127 26.86 6.34 -9.82
CA MET A 127 25.64 6.68 -10.56
C MET A 127 25.36 5.78 -11.78
N GLY A 128 26.36 5.06 -12.29
CA GLY A 128 26.29 4.34 -13.57
C GLY A 128 25.42 3.08 -13.57
N MET A 129 25.18 2.48 -12.41
CA MET A 129 24.45 1.21 -12.26
C MET A 129 23.02 1.40 -11.72
N ILE A 130 22.61 2.65 -11.53
CA ILE A 130 21.25 3.01 -11.14
C ILE A 130 20.43 3.17 -12.42
N ASN A 131 19.29 2.48 -12.50
CA ASN A 131 18.36 2.65 -13.60
C ASN A 131 17.55 3.95 -13.42
N TRP A 132 18.12 5.06 -13.91
CA TRP A 132 17.50 6.38 -13.82
C TRP A 132 16.16 6.49 -14.56
N SER A 133 15.95 5.65 -15.59
CA SER A 133 14.64 5.57 -16.26
C SER A 133 13.58 5.05 -15.30
N THR A 134 13.85 3.93 -14.63
CA THR A 134 12.96 3.38 -13.59
C THR A 134 12.75 4.37 -12.45
N VAL A 135 13.81 4.99 -11.93
CA VAL A 135 13.71 6.00 -10.87
C VAL A 135 12.83 7.17 -11.28
N THR A 136 12.97 7.66 -12.51
CA THR A 136 12.15 8.76 -13.04
C THR A 136 10.67 8.38 -13.11
N VAL A 137 10.36 7.17 -13.57
CA VAL A 137 8.98 6.66 -13.61
C VAL A 137 8.40 6.53 -12.19
N ILE A 138 9.18 6.03 -11.24
CA ILE A 138 8.77 5.92 -9.82
C ILE A 138 8.46 7.30 -9.24
N ILE A 139 9.37 8.27 -9.35
CA ILE A 139 9.17 9.63 -8.82
C ILE A 139 7.96 10.30 -9.49
N THR A 140 7.82 10.15 -10.81
CA THR A 140 6.67 10.69 -11.55
C THR A 140 5.36 10.08 -11.04
N SER A 141 5.36 8.78 -10.72
CA SER A 141 4.17 8.11 -10.17
C SER A 141 3.75 8.68 -8.81
N TRP A 142 4.70 9.12 -7.97
CA TRP A 142 4.39 9.74 -6.67
C TRP A 142 3.71 11.10 -6.82
N ILE A 143 4.03 11.84 -7.90
CA ILE A 143 3.40 13.13 -8.22
C ILE A 143 2.02 12.93 -8.85
N VAL A 144 1.89 11.93 -9.74
CA VAL A 144 0.65 11.67 -10.50
C VAL A 144 -0.40 10.97 -9.64
N LEU A 145 -0.02 10.03 -8.78
CA LEU A 145 -0.93 9.23 -7.97
C LEU A 145 -1.93 10.03 -7.11
N PRO A 146 -1.54 11.09 -6.35
CA PRO A 146 -2.51 11.83 -5.54
C PRO A 146 -3.53 12.56 -6.42
N VAL A 147 -3.11 13.06 -7.59
CA VAL A 147 -4.00 13.70 -8.56
C VAL A 147 -4.95 12.66 -9.16
N PHE A 148 -4.42 11.53 -9.62
CA PHE A 148 -5.21 10.44 -10.18
C PHE A 148 -6.24 9.91 -9.18
N SER A 149 -5.81 9.65 -7.94
CA SER A 149 -6.68 9.21 -6.85
C SER A 149 -7.73 10.26 -6.49
N GLY A 150 -7.36 11.55 -6.49
CA GLY A 150 -8.29 12.66 -6.27
C GLY A 150 -9.35 12.78 -7.37
N LEU A 151 -8.95 12.68 -8.64
CA LEU A 151 -9.87 12.69 -9.78
C LEU A 151 -10.81 11.48 -9.77
N MET A 152 -10.28 10.29 -9.46
CA MET A 152 -11.08 9.08 -9.25
C MET A 152 -12.10 9.29 -8.13
N ALA A 153 -11.69 9.94 -7.04
CA ALA A 153 -12.57 10.25 -5.91
C ALA A 153 -13.66 11.26 -6.28
N VAL A 154 -13.35 12.30 -7.06
CA VAL A 154 -14.35 13.25 -7.57
C VAL A 154 -15.38 12.53 -8.46
N ALA A 155 -14.92 11.68 -9.39
CA ALA A 155 -15.79 10.93 -10.28
C ALA A 155 -16.74 10.00 -9.50
N LEU A 156 -16.21 9.19 -8.57
CA LEU A 156 -17.02 8.29 -7.74
C LEU A 156 -17.91 9.05 -6.76
N TYR A 157 -17.49 10.22 -6.28
CA TYR A 157 -18.28 11.03 -5.35
C TYR A 157 -19.61 11.47 -5.99
N TYR A 158 -19.60 11.98 -7.22
CA TYR A 158 -20.84 12.41 -7.88
C TYR A 158 -21.81 11.26 -8.16
N VAL A 159 -21.29 10.05 -8.38
CA VAL A 159 -22.11 8.84 -8.57
C VAL A 159 -22.71 8.40 -7.23
N PHE A 160 -21.86 8.16 -6.23
CA PHE A 160 -22.29 7.57 -4.96
C PHE A 160 -23.05 8.55 -4.07
N GLU A 161 -22.66 9.82 -4.00
CA GLU A 161 -23.31 10.80 -3.12
C GLU A 161 -24.81 10.95 -3.44
N ARG A 162 -25.18 10.90 -4.73
CA ARG A 162 -26.59 10.93 -5.16
C ARG A 162 -27.35 9.68 -4.71
N MET A 163 -26.69 8.53 -4.69
CA MET A 163 -27.27 7.27 -4.24
C MET A 163 -27.37 7.18 -2.72
N PHE A 164 -26.35 7.63 -1.99
CA PHE A 164 -26.35 7.65 -0.52
C PHE A 164 -27.46 8.53 0.07
N LYS A 165 -27.87 9.58 -0.65
CA LYS A 165 -29.02 10.43 -0.26
C LYS A 165 -30.38 9.72 -0.35
N LYS A 166 -30.47 8.60 -1.07
CA LYS A 166 -31.71 7.85 -1.28
C LYS A 166 -31.60 6.47 -0.62
N VAL A 167 -32.28 6.28 0.52
CA VAL A 167 -32.17 5.05 1.34
C VAL A 167 -32.40 3.76 0.54
N HIS A 168 -33.37 3.76 -0.38
CA HIS A 168 -33.67 2.59 -1.23
C HIS A 168 -32.54 2.23 -2.21
N LEU A 169 -31.60 3.14 -2.49
CA LEU A 169 -30.46 2.91 -3.38
C LEU A 169 -29.23 2.34 -2.68
N LEU A 170 -29.17 2.35 -1.34
CA LEU A 170 -28.00 1.84 -0.59
C LEU A 170 -27.63 0.38 -0.91
N PRO A 171 -28.58 -0.56 -1.13
CA PRO A 171 -28.22 -1.93 -1.51
C PRO A 171 -27.49 -2.00 -2.86
N TYR A 172 -27.86 -1.13 -3.80
CA TYR A 172 -27.19 -1.04 -5.10
C TYR A 172 -25.80 -0.46 -4.96
N VAL A 173 -25.59 0.51 -4.07
CA VAL A 173 -24.23 1.00 -3.74
C VAL A 173 -23.37 -0.16 -3.26
N ALA A 174 -23.87 -1.00 -2.34
CA ALA A 174 -23.12 -2.15 -1.84
C ALA A 174 -22.77 -3.17 -2.92
N VAL A 175 -23.75 -3.53 -3.74
CA VAL A 175 -23.58 -4.47 -4.84
C VAL A 175 -22.58 -3.96 -5.89
N ILE A 176 -22.71 -2.70 -6.33
CA ILE A 176 -21.79 -2.07 -7.30
C ILE A 176 -20.38 -2.02 -6.73
N SER A 177 -20.24 -1.65 -5.45
CA SER A 177 -18.94 -1.51 -4.81
C SER A 177 -18.22 -2.85 -4.64
N LEU A 178 -18.95 -3.88 -4.23
CA LEU A 178 -18.44 -5.25 -4.15
C LEU A 178 -18.02 -5.76 -5.53
N PHE A 179 -18.83 -5.50 -6.56
CA PHE A 179 -18.47 -5.85 -7.92
C PHE A 179 -17.18 -5.16 -8.36
N ILE A 180 -17.08 -3.84 -8.21
CA ILE A 180 -15.88 -3.07 -8.58
C ILE A 180 -14.66 -3.62 -7.86
N MET A 181 -14.75 -3.89 -6.55
CA MET A 181 -13.64 -4.41 -5.77
C MET A 181 -13.19 -5.80 -6.23
N ILE A 182 -14.11 -6.75 -6.37
CA ILE A 182 -13.79 -8.13 -6.77
C ILE A 182 -13.28 -8.16 -8.21
N PHE A 183 -13.99 -7.48 -9.12
CA PHE A 183 -13.63 -7.39 -10.53
C PHE A 183 -12.23 -6.78 -10.68
N SER A 184 -11.98 -5.60 -10.11
CA SER A 184 -10.69 -4.92 -10.29
C SER A 184 -9.52 -5.72 -9.70
N THR A 185 -9.71 -6.33 -8.52
CA THR A 185 -8.67 -7.14 -7.88
C THR A 185 -8.31 -8.35 -8.73
N LEU A 186 -9.30 -9.13 -9.18
CA LEU A 186 -9.05 -10.33 -10.00
C LEU A 186 -8.53 -9.96 -11.39
N PHE A 187 -9.10 -8.93 -12.00
CA PHE A 187 -8.67 -8.46 -13.32
C PHE A 187 -7.19 -8.07 -13.28
N LEU A 188 -6.81 -7.22 -12.33
CA LEU A 188 -5.43 -6.75 -12.19
C LEU A 188 -4.49 -7.89 -11.76
N LEU A 189 -4.94 -8.87 -10.99
CA LEU A 189 -4.12 -10.02 -10.60
C LEU A 189 -3.75 -10.87 -11.83
N MET A 190 -4.74 -11.11 -12.68
CA MET A 190 -4.67 -12.11 -13.73
C MET A 190 -4.26 -11.57 -15.10
N VAL A 191 -4.44 -10.29 -15.37
CA VAL A 191 -4.06 -9.69 -16.66
C VAL A 191 -2.55 -9.81 -16.87
N LYS A 192 -2.09 -10.66 -17.79
CA LYS A 192 -0.65 -10.88 -18.04
C LYS A 192 -0.15 -10.06 -19.22
N THR A 193 -0.93 -9.99 -20.29
CA THR A 193 -0.55 -9.32 -21.53
C THR A 193 -1.71 -8.45 -22.03
N MET A 194 -1.41 -7.52 -22.94
CA MET A 194 -2.42 -6.72 -23.63
C MET A 194 -3.02 -7.43 -24.86
N LYS A 195 -2.76 -8.74 -25.02
CA LYS A 195 -3.38 -9.52 -26.10
C LYS A 195 -4.88 -9.61 -25.87
N LEU A 196 -5.67 -9.47 -26.93
CA LEU A 196 -7.12 -9.48 -26.86
C LEU A 196 -7.68 -10.76 -26.22
N THR A 197 -7.06 -11.92 -26.49
CA THR A 197 -7.45 -13.22 -25.90
C THR A 197 -7.32 -13.23 -24.38
N ASP A 198 -6.21 -12.71 -23.87
CA ASP A 198 -5.94 -12.64 -22.43
C ASP A 198 -6.89 -11.65 -21.77
N LEU A 199 -7.12 -10.49 -22.41
CA LEU A 199 -8.05 -9.48 -21.93
C LEU A 199 -9.48 -10.01 -21.86
N ILE A 200 -9.96 -10.73 -22.88
CA ILE A 200 -11.29 -11.36 -22.88
C ILE A 200 -11.38 -12.39 -21.75
N TYR A 201 -10.42 -13.31 -21.67
CA TYR A 201 -10.43 -14.37 -20.66
C TYR A 201 -10.49 -13.80 -19.23
N VAL A 202 -9.62 -12.84 -18.93
CA VAL A 202 -9.53 -12.21 -17.61
C VAL A 202 -10.77 -11.37 -17.32
N THR A 203 -11.32 -10.66 -18.31
CA THR A 203 -12.56 -9.89 -18.15
C THR A 203 -13.74 -10.79 -17.82
N VAL A 204 -13.90 -11.90 -18.55
CA VAL A 204 -15.00 -12.85 -18.32
C VAL A 204 -14.90 -13.45 -16.93
N LEU A 205 -13.72 -13.95 -16.54
CA LEU A 205 -13.54 -14.59 -15.24
C LEU A 205 -13.75 -13.60 -14.08
N SER A 206 -13.21 -12.39 -14.20
CA SER A 206 -13.39 -11.33 -13.20
C SER A 206 -14.84 -10.87 -13.10
N THR A 207 -15.57 -10.84 -14.22
CA THR A 207 -17.01 -10.54 -14.25
C THR A 207 -17.81 -11.63 -13.56
N LEU A 208 -17.55 -12.90 -13.88
CA LEU A 208 -18.24 -14.03 -13.25
C LEU A 208 -18.01 -14.07 -11.74
N ALA A 209 -16.78 -13.85 -11.29
CA ALA A 209 -16.46 -13.77 -9.86
C ALA A 209 -17.14 -12.56 -9.19
N GLY A 210 -17.18 -11.40 -9.86
CA GLY A 210 -17.92 -10.24 -9.40
C GLY A 210 -19.41 -10.55 -9.23
N LEU A 211 -20.04 -11.14 -10.25
CA LEU A 211 -21.46 -11.53 -10.21
C LEU A 211 -21.75 -12.57 -9.13
N ALA A 212 -20.86 -13.54 -8.92
CA ALA A 212 -20.96 -14.51 -7.83
C ALA A 212 -20.91 -13.81 -6.46
N GLY A 213 -19.99 -12.86 -6.28
CA GLY A 213 -19.91 -12.02 -5.08
C GLY A 213 -21.18 -11.23 -4.81
N ILE A 214 -21.77 -10.62 -5.85
CA ILE A 214 -23.08 -9.96 -5.78
C ILE A 214 -24.17 -10.93 -5.33
N GLY A 215 -24.21 -12.14 -5.91
CA GLY A 215 -25.19 -13.17 -5.58
C GLY A 215 -25.12 -13.56 -4.11
N CYS A 216 -23.93 -13.89 -3.61
CA CYS A 216 -23.67 -14.23 -2.21
C CYS A 216 -24.10 -13.11 -1.26
N PHE A 217 -23.71 -11.86 -1.57
CA PHE A 217 -24.09 -10.69 -0.76
C PHE A 217 -25.61 -10.47 -0.75
N THR A 218 -26.27 -10.60 -1.90
CA THR A 218 -27.71 -10.39 -2.04
C THR A 218 -28.50 -11.44 -1.25
N ILE A 219 -28.08 -12.72 -1.31
CA ILE A 219 -28.68 -13.82 -0.53
C ILE A 219 -28.52 -13.53 0.97
N TYR A 220 -27.31 -13.18 1.41
CA TYR A 220 -27.02 -12.82 2.80
C TYR A 220 -27.88 -11.63 3.28
N TYR A 221 -27.92 -10.56 2.48
CA TYR A 221 -28.66 -9.35 2.82
C TYR A 221 -30.16 -9.61 2.92
N ARG A 222 -30.76 -10.34 1.96
CA ARG A 222 -32.17 -10.73 1.99
C ARG A 222 -32.50 -11.62 3.19
N ALA A 223 -31.66 -12.62 3.49
CA ALA A 223 -31.85 -13.49 4.65
C ALA A 223 -31.84 -12.70 5.97
N ARG A 224 -31.00 -11.67 6.08
CA ARG A 224 -30.90 -10.81 7.26
C ARG A 224 -32.07 -9.82 7.38
N LEU A 225 -32.52 -9.25 6.26
CA LEU A 225 -33.71 -8.39 6.21
C LEU A 225 -34.98 -9.11 6.67
N ILE A 226 -35.16 -10.38 6.30
CA ILE A 226 -36.33 -11.17 6.74
C ILE A 226 -36.30 -11.37 8.26
N ARG A 227 -35.11 -11.53 8.85
CA ARG A 227 -34.93 -11.73 10.30
C ARG A 227 -35.11 -10.45 11.11
N LYS A 228 -34.64 -9.31 10.61
CA LYS A 228 -34.76 -7.99 11.25
C LYS A 228 -35.94 -7.23 10.65
N LYS A 229 -37.08 -7.19 11.34
CA LYS A 229 -38.28 -6.40 10.97
C LYS A 229 -38.07 -4.87 11.03
N GLU A 230 -36.86 -4.36 10.82
CA GLU A 230 -36.49 -2.94 10.91
C GLU A 230 -35.57 -2.52 9.75
N SER A 231 -35.46 -1.21 9.51
CA SER A 231 -34.59 -0.62 8.48
C SER A 231 -33.12 -0.97 8.73
N MET A 232 -32.47 -1.62 7.76
CA MET A 232 -31.05 -1.99 7.80
C MET A 232 -30.09 -0.93 7.24
N SER A 233 -30.58 0.28 6.94
CA SER A 233 -29.81 1.34 6.30
C SER A 233 -28.49 1.68 7.02
N GLY A 234 -28.51 1.82 8.35
CA GLY A 234 -27.31 2.08 9.15
C GLY A 234 -26.32 0.91 9.17
N GLU A 235 -26.79 -0.34 9.22
CA GLU A 235 -25.93 -1.52 9.12
C GLU A 235 -25.26 -1.64 7.75
N LEU A 236 -26.00 -1.30 6.69
CA LEU A 236 -25.52 -1.34 5.32
C LEU A 236 -24.44 -0.29 5.07
N ILE A 237 -24.59 0.92 5.62
CA ILE A 237 -23.56 1.96 5.57
C ILE A 237 -22.28 1.50 6.29
N LYS A 238 -22.41 0.86 7.47
CA LYS A 238 -21.27 0.28 8.19
C LYS A 238 -20.60 -0.85 7.39
N ALA A 239 -21.39 -1.70 6.74
CA ALA A 239 -20.88 -2.77 5.88
C ALA A 239 -20.13 -2.21 4.65
N LEU A 240 -20.65 -1.15 4.03
CA LEU A 240 -19.99 -0.46 2.92
C LEU A 240 -18.62 0.08 3.31
N LEU A 241 -18.54 0.79 4.44
CA LEU A 241 -17.27 1.30 4.97
C LEU A 241 -16.31 0.17 5.31
N LEU A 242 -16.82 -0.94 5.83
CA LEU A 242 -16.00 -2.10 6.11
C LEU A 242 -15.37 -2.67 4.83
N VAL A 243 -16.15 -2.80 3.76
CA VAL A 243 -15.67 -3.26 2.45
C VAL A 243 -14.62 -2.31 1.90
N ALA A 244 -14.83 -0.99 2.01
CA ALA A 244 -13.86 0.00 1.55
C ALA A 244 -12.55 -0.04 2.36
N ALA A 245 -12.61 -0.21 3.68
CA ALA A 245 -11.43 -0.36 4.52
C ALA A 245 -10.68 -1.67 4.24
N ALA A 246 -11.40 -2.78 4.07
CA ALA A 246 -10.81 -4.05 3.68
C ALA A 246 -10.13 -3.96 2.31
N SER A 247 -10.76 -3.30 1.35
CA SER A 247 -10.18 -3.03 0.03
C SER A 247 -8.90 -2.19 0.15
N MET A 248 -8.93 -1.09 0.92
CA MET A 248 -7.77 -0.25 1.12
C MET A 248 -6.63 -0.99 1.84
N ALA A 249 -6.94 -1.81 2.85
CA ALA A 249 -5.96 -2.66 3.54
C ALA A 249 -5.33 -3.69 2.60
N PHE A 250 -6.15 -4.33 1.75
CA PHE A 250 -5.65 -5.25 0.73
C PHE A 250 -4.68 -4.56 -0.23
N SER A 251 -5.09 -3.41 -0.77
CA SER A 251 -4.27 -2.62 -1.69
C SER A 251 -2.99 -2.11 -1.03
N HIS A 252 -3.05 -1.82 0.28
CA HIS A 252 -1.90 -1.49 1.09
C HIS A 252 -0.91 -2.65 1.16
N GLY A 253 -1.32 -3.81 1.66
CA GLY A 253 -0.42 -4.97 1.74
C GLY A 253 0.13 -5.38 0.37
N ALA A 254 -0.68 -5.27 -0.68
CA ALA A 254 -0.30 -5.54 -2.06
C ALA A 254 0.86 -4.67 -2.59
N ASN A 255 0.95 -3.39 -2.18
CA ASN A 255 2.05 -2.51 -2.59
C ASN A 255 3.19 -2.54 -1.57
N ASP A 256 2.87 -2.31 -0.31
CA ASP A 256 3.85 -1.92 0.70
C ASP A 256 4.65 -3.10 1.27
N VAL A 257 4.23 -4.36 1.07
CA VAL A 257 5.05 -5.53 1.45
C VAL A 257 6.41 -5.54 0.74
N ALA A 258 6.47 -4.96 -0.46
CA ALA A 258 7.68 -4.86 -1.26
C ALA A 258 8.83 -4.14 -0.55
N ASN A 259 8.50 -3.20 0.33
CA ASN A 259 9.47 -2.39 1.06
C ASN A 259 10.35 -3.21 2.00
N ALA A 260 9.83 -4.34 2.49
CA ALA A 260 10.59 -5.30 3.29
C ALA A 260 10.95 -6.57 2.50
N ALA A 261 10.00 -7.10 1.71
CA ALA A 261 10.16 -8.35 0.99
C ALA A 261 11.16 -8.27 -0.17
N GLY A 262 11.23 -7.14 -0.88
CA GLY A 262 12.18 -6.93 -1.99
C GLY A 262 13.63 -7.03 -1.53
N PRO A 263 14.07 -6.18 -0.56
CA PRO A 263 15.44 -6.25 -0.06
C PRO A 263 15.76 -7.58 0.63
N LEU A 264 14.83 -8.15 1.40
CA LEU A 264 15.02 -9.47 2.03
C LEU A 264 15.18 -10.59 0.99
N SER A 265 14.43 -10.53 -0.11
CA SER A 265 14.57 -11.50 -1.21
C SER A 265 15.94 -11.39 -1.86
N ALA A 266 16.41 -10.18 -2.15
CA ALA A 266 17.77 -9.98 -2.68
C ALA A 266 18.83 -10.61 -1.76
N VAL A 267 18.73 -10.40 -0.45
CA VAL A 267 19.66 -11.02 0.52
C VAL A 267 19.58 -12.54 0.49
N ILE A 268 18.39 -13.13 0.55
CA ILE A 268 18.21 -14.59 0.55
C ILE A 268 18.74 -15.22 -0.74
N ILE A 269 18.48 -14.59 -1.89
CA ILE A 269 18.95 -15.07 -3.20
C ILE A 269 20.47 -14.96 -3.28
N ALA A 270 21.03 -13.82 -2.89
CA ALA A 270 22.48 -13.59 -2.89
C ALA A 270 23.22 -14.57 -1.96
N LEU A 271 22.66 -14.88 -0.78
CA LEU A 271 23.22 -15.88 0.14
C LEU A 271 23.10 -17.31 -0.42
N THR A 272 21.99 -17.65 -1.06
CA THR A 272 21.76 -19.01 -1.58
C THR A 272 22.63 -19.33 -2.80
N HIS A 273 22.81 -18.36 -3.70
CA HIS A 273 23.48 -18.59 -4.99
C HIS A 273 24.89 -18.01 -5.08
N GLY A 274 25.29 -17.16 -4.13
CA GLY A 274 26.55 -16.40 -4.20
C GLY A 274 26.53 -15.21 -5.17
N TYR A 275 25.42 -15.01 -5.91
CA TYR A 275 25.13 -13.88 -6.78
C TYR A 275 23.60 -13.76 -6.97
N VAL A 276 23.12 -12.75 -7.71
CA VAL A 276 21.70 -12.61 -8.04
C VAL A 276 21.49 -12.85 -9.54
N PRO A 277 20.75 -13.91 -9.95
CA PRO A 277 20.51 -14.17 -11.36
C PRO A 277 19.70 -13.06 -12.05
N GLU A 278 19.95 -12.83 -13.35
CA GLU A 278 19.18 -11.88 -14.17
C GLU A 278 17.68 -12.24 -14.19
N VAL A 279 17.37 -13.52 -14.34
CA VAL A 279 16.01 -14.06 -14.27
C VAL A 279 15.81 -14.73 -12.92
N VAL A 280 15.07 -14.06 -12.05
CA VAL A 280 14.78 -14.52 -10.70
C VAL A 280 13.43 -13.96 -10.25
N ASP A 281 12.71 -14.74 -9.43
CA ASP A 281 11.45 -14.35 -8.81
C ASP A 281 11.64 -14.01 -7.33
N ILE A 282 10.65 -13.33 -6.75
CA ILE A 282 10.63 -13.00 -5.32
C ILE A 282 10.56 -14.25 -4.45
N SER A 283 11.32 -14.24 -3.36
CA SER A 283 11.28 -15.30 -2.35
C SER A 283 9.92 -15.30 -1.65
N VAL A 284 9.13 -16.35 -1.86
CA VAL A 284 7.83 -16.53 -1.21
C VAL A 284 7.96 -16.52 0.32
N PRO A 285 8.98 -17.17 0.94
CA PRO A 285 9.23 -17.03 2.37
C PRO A 285 9.49 -15.59 2.82
N ALA A 286 10.26 -14.80 2.06
CA ALA A 286 10.52 -13.40 2.39
C ALA A 286 9.23 -12.56 2.34
N LEU A 287 8.41 -12.81 1.32
CA LEU A 287 7.10 -12.15 1.15
C LEU A 287 6.17 -12.48 2.33
N ALA A 288 6.06 -13.75 2.70
CA ALA A 288 5.22 -14.19 3.81
C ALA A 288 5.72 -13.65 5.16
N PHE A 289 7.03 -13.62 5.36
CA PHE A 289 7.64 -13.07 6.58
C PHE A 289 7.39 -11.56 6.70
N ALA A 290 7.57 -10.80 5.62
CA ALA A 290 7.25 -9.38 5.58
C ALA A 290 5.74 -9.13 5.79
N ALA A 291 4.87 -9.90 5.14
CA ALA A 291 3.42 -9.78 5.32
C ALA A 291 2.99 -10.03 6.78
N ALA A 292 3.57 -11.04 7.44
CA ALA A 292 3.34 -11.29 8.85
C ALA A 292 3.82 -10.12 9.73
N GLY A 293 5.00 -9.55 9.42
CA GLY A 293 5.51 -8.36 10.10
C GLY A 293 4.56 -7.16 10.03
N ILE A 294 3.99 -6.88 8.84
CA ILE A 294 2.99 -5.82 8.66
C ILE A 294 1.73 -6.10 9.49
N ALA A 295 1.19 -7.32 9.40
CA ALA A 295 0.00 -7.70 10.16
C ALA A 295 0.20 -7.55 11.69
N ILE A 296 1.37 -7.97 12.20
CA ILE A 296 1.75 -7.78 13.61
C ILE A 296 1.88 -6.30 13.95
N GLY A 297 2.50 -5.50 13.08
CA GLY A 297 2.62 -4.05 13.23
C GLY A 297 1.27 -3.33 13.34
N ILE A 298 0.32 -3.72 12.49
CA ILE A 298 -1.06 -3.21 12.51
C ILE A 298 -1.69 -3.50 13.88
N ILE A 299 -1.69 -4.76 14.32
CA ILE A 299 -2.38 -5.19 15.55
C ILE A 299 -1.72 -4.58 16.80
N SER A 300 -0.40 -4.56 16.86
CA SER A 300 0.34 -4.19 18.06
C SER A 300 0.47 -2.69 18.28
N TRP A 301 0.64 -1.89 17.22
CA TRP A 301 0.92 -0.45 17.36
C TRP A 301 0.19 0.48 16.38
N GLY A 302 -0.62 -0.06 15.48
CA GLY A 302 -1.41 0.71 14.52
C GLY A 302 -2.38 1.71 15.18
N TYR A 303 -2.79 1.50 16.43
CA TYR A 303 -3.72 2.38 17.15
C TYR A 303 -3.22 3.82 17.35
N ARG A 304 -1.89 4.07 17.35
CA ARG A 304 -1.33 5.40 17.67
C ARG A 304 -1.53 6.45 16.59
N VAL A 305 -1.77 6.03 15.35
CA VAL A 305 -1.81 6.89 14.16
C VAL A 305 -3.21 7.05 13.57
N VAL A 306 -4.18 6.23 13.97
CA VAL A 306 -5.55 6.21 13.40
C VAL A 306 -6.24 7.57 13.46
N GLU A 307 -5.95 8.40 14.47
CA GLU A 307 -6.56 9.71 14.67
C GLU A 307 -6.04 10.82 13.72
N THR A 308 -5.10 10.55 12.82
CA THR A 308 -4.33 11.62 12.17
C THR A 308 -4.66 11.96 10.72
N ILE A 309 -5.30 11.09 9.93
CA ILE A 309 -5.27 11.20 8.45
C ILE A 309 -6.57 11.73 7.81
N GLY A 310 -7.74 11.64 8.45
CA GLY A 310 -9.02 11.98 7.81
C GLY A 310 -9.50 13.42 8.03
N GLU A 311 -9.86 13.75 9.27
CA GLU A 311 -10.61 14.99 9.58
C GLU A 311 -9.78 16.26 9.45
N LYS A 312 -8.45 16.17 9.48
CA LYS A 312 -7.56 17.34 9.36
C LYS A 312 -7.51 17.91 7.94
N ILE A 313 -7.87 17.13 6.92
CA ILE A 313 -7.83 17.54 5.51
C ILE A 313 -9.19 18.09 5.07
N THR A 314 -10.27 17.33 5.28
CA THR A 314 -11.65 17.73 4.99
C THR A 314 -12.60 17.01 5.94
N THR A 315 -13.80 17.55 6.13
CA THR A 315 -14.86 16.86 6.88
C THR A 315 -15.33 15.63 6.11
N LEU A 316 -15.36 14.47 6.78
CA LEU A 316 -15.73 13.18 6.20
C LEU A 316 -17.05 12.68 6.77
N THR A 317 -18.07 12.60 5.91
CA THR A 317 -19.29 11.80 6.13
C THR A 317 -19.02 10.36 5.68
N TYR A 318 -19.89 9.41 6.07
CA TYR A 318 -19.79 8.01 5.67
C TYR A 318 -19.68 7.82 4.14
N SER A 319 -20.49 8.53 3.36
CA SER A 319 -20.44 8.52 1.88
C SER A 319 -19.07 8.96 1.37
N SER A 320 -18.57 10.12 1.83
CA SER A 320 -17.26 10.62 1.41
C SER A 320 -16.08 9.76 1.86
N ALA A 321 -16.14 9.18 3.06
CA ALA A 321 -15.12 8.28 3.58
C ALA A 321 -15.05 7.00 2.74
N PHE A 322 -16.23 6.42 2.45
CA PHE A 322 -16.37 5.26 1.59
C PHE A 322 -15.79 5.53 0.19
N THR A 323 -16.18 6.64 -0.43
CA THR A 323 -15.68 7.03 -1.76
C THR A 323 -14.17 7.22 -1.76
N ALA A 324 -13.61 7.96 -0.78
CA ALA A 324 -12.18 8.24 -0.73
C ALA A 324 -11.36 6.94 -0.59
N GLN A 325 -11.79 6.01 0.26
CA GLN A 325 -11.12 4.73 0.43
C GLN A 325 -11.19 3.84 -0.81
N LEU A 326 -12.37 3.73 -1.44
CA LEU A 326 -12.52 2.93 -2.65
C LEU A 326 -11.67 3.49 -3.80
N SER A 327 -11.64 4.81 -3.98
CA SER A 327 -10.82 5.47 -5.00
C SER A 327 -9.32 5.30 -4.75
N ALA A 328 -8.88 5.48 -3.50
CA ALA A 328 -7.47 5.28 -3.14
C ALA A 328 -7.05 3.82 -3.35
N SER A 329 -7.88 2.88 -2.90
CA SER A 329 -7.65 1.44 -3.08
C SER A 329 -7.49 1.06 -4.55
N LEU A 330 -8.44 1.46 -5.41
CA LEU A 330 -8.37 1.20 -6.85
C LEU A 330 -7.14 1.82 -7.49
N SER A 331 -6.81 3.05 -7.11
CA SER A 331 -5.64 3.76 -7.64
C SER A 331 -4.35 3.05 -7.28
N VAL A 332 -4.23 2.59 -6.02
CA VAL A 332 -3.08 1.81 -5.56
C VAL A 332 -3.00 0.49 -6.31
N LEU A 333 -4.08 -0.29 -6.45
CA LEU A 333 -4.04 -1.57 -7.17
C LEU A 333 -3.59 -1.45 -8.62
N ILE A 334 -4.08 -0.43 -9.33
CA ILE A 334 -3.68 -0.16 -10.71
C ILE A 334 -2.17 0.07 -10.77
N VAL A 335 -1.65 0.91 -9.90
CA VAL A 335 -0.23 1.27 -9.87
C VAL A 335 0.65 0.12 -9.37
N THR A 336 0.18 -0.65 -8.38
CA THR A 336 0.81 -1.90 -7.93
C THR A 336 0.93 -2.90 -9.08
N ARG A 337 -0.09 -3.01 -9.94
CA ARG A 337 -0.03 -3.90 -11.09
C ARG A 337 1.02 -3.46 -12.12
N LEU A 338 1.27 -2.15 -12.23
CA LEU A 338 2.37 -1.62 -13.03
C LEU A 338 3.76 -1.87 -12.39
N GLY A 339 3.82 -2.53 -11.22
CA GLY A 339 5.05 -2.81 -10.49
C GLY A 339 5.67 -1.57 -9.86
N LEU A 340 4.93 -0.47 -9.75
CA LEU A 340 5.46 0.79 -9.27
C LEU A 340 5.34 0.87 -7.72
N PRO A 341 6.48 1.01 -7.00
CA PRO A 341 6.45 1.26 -5.57
C PRO A 341 5.90 2.65 -5.30
N VAL A 342 4.72 2.70 -4.67
CA VAL A 342 4.05 3.96 -4.36
C VAL A 342 3.59 3.99 -2.93
N SER A 343 3.21 5.18 -2.46
CA SER A 343 2.67 5.34 -1.13
C SER A 343 1.15 5.28 -1.16
N THR A 344 0.60 4.36 -0.39
CA THR A 344 -0.83 4.34 -0.05
C THR A 344 -1.28 5.60 0.68
N THR A 345 -0.41 6.20 1.49
CA THR A 345 -0.63 7.48 2.18
C THR A 345 -0.87 8.60 1.17
N ILE A 346 -0.06 8.67 0.11
CA ILE A 346 -0.22 9.67 -0.97
C ILE A 346 -1.55 9.47 -1.69
N ALA A 347 -1.93 8.22 -1.98
CA ALA A 347 -3.19 7.91 -2.64
C ALA A 347 -4.41 8.32 -1.80
N ILE A 348 -4.43 7.99 -0.50
CA ILE A 348 -5.56 8.33 0.38
C ILE A 348 -5.66 9.83 0.64
N VAL A 349 -4.52 10.53 0.81
CA VAL A 349 -4.49 12.00 0.92
C VAL A 349 -5.06 12.64 -0.35
N GLY A 350 -4.66 12.16 -1.52
CA GLY A 350 -5.20 12.60 -2.82
C GLY A 350 -6.71 12.38 -2.93
N ALA A 351 -7.19 11.18 -2.60
CA ALA A 351 -8.62 10.86 -2.63
C ALA A 351 -9.44 11.72 -1.65
N VAL A 352 -8.96 11.87 -0.42
CA VAL A 352 -9.62 12.69 0.62
C VAL A 352 -9.67 14.16 0.18
N ALA A 353 -8.59 14.70 -0.37
CA ALA A 353 -8.57 16.03 -0.95
C ALA A 353 -9.56 16.15 -2.12
N GLY A 354 -9.61 15.16 -3.01
CA GLY A 354 -10.54 15.09 -4.14
C GLY A 354 -12.00 15.15 -3.71
N VAL A 355 -12.40 14.34 -2.72
CA VAL A 355 -13.77 14.40 -2.16
C VAL A 355 -14.04 15.75 -1.49
N GLY A 356 -13.05 16.31 -0.80
CA GLY A 356 -13.16 17.66 -0.23
C GLY A 356 -13.40 18.73 -1.30
N PHE A 357 -12.65 18.70 -2.41
CA PHE A 357 -12.87 19.61 -3.53
C PHE A 357 -14.24 19.43 -4.19
N ALA A 358 -14.75 18.21 -4.27
CA ALA A 358 -16.09 17.94 -4.77
C ALA A 358 -17.20 18.55 -3.89
N LYS A 359 -16.96 18.69 -2.58
CA LYS A 359 -17.83 19.44 -1.64
C LYS A 359 -17.65 20.95 -1.72
N GLY A 360 -16.50 21.41 -2.21
CA GLY A 360 -16.16 22.80 -2.46
C GLY A 360 -14.74 23.18 -2.02
N PHE A 361 -14.13 24.15 -2.68
CA PHE A 361 -12.73 24.54 -2.44
C PHE A 361 -12.40 24.97 -1.00
N LYS A 362 -13.37 25.49 -0.24
CA LYS A 362 -13.19 25.90 1.15
C LYS A 362 -13.24 24.73 2.15
N ALA A 363 -13.70 23.55 1.73
CA ALA A 363 -13.77 22.36 2.58
C ALA A 363 -12.40 21.70 2.79
N VAL A 364 -11.38 22.06 2.00
CA VAL A 364 -10.05 21.46 2.04
C VAL A 364 -9.06 22.37 2.78
N ASN A 365 -8.38 21.82 3.78
CA ASN A 365 -7.30 22.49 4.49
C ASN A 365 -5.98 22.43 3.70
N LYS A 366 -5.75 23.42 2.83
CA LYS A 366 -4.55 23.50 1.98
C LYS A 366 -3.24 23.58 2.77
N ARG A 367 -3.26 24.16 3.97
CA ARG A 367 -2.08 24.26 4.84
C ARG A 367 -1.63 22.88 5.31
N VAL A 368 -2.58 22.00 5.64
CA VAL A 368 -2.28 20.61 6.03
C VAL A 368 -1.73 19.83 4.84
N LEU A 369 -2.36 19.94 3.66
CA LEU A 369 -1.84 19.31 2.44
C LEU A 369 -0.40 19.75 2.15
N PHE A 370 -0.12 21.05 2.16
CA PHE A 370 1.23 21.55 1.90
C PHE A 370 2.27 21.04 2.89
N LYS A 371 1.93 20.95 4.19
CA LYS A 371 2.82 20.37 5.21
C LYS A 371 3.15 18.90 4.93
N ILE A 372 2.14 18.12 4.53
CA ILE A 372 2.30 16.70 4.21
C ILE A 372 3.23 16.54 3.00
N PHE A 373 2.95 17.22 1.89
CA PHE A 373 3.80 17.16 0.70
C PHE A 373 5.23 17.62 0.96
N SER A 374 5.42 18.67 1.77
CA SER A 374 6.75 19.16 2.14
C SER A 374 7.54 18.12 2.93
N ALA A 375 6.88 17.40 3.85
CA ALA A 375 7.53 16.35 4.64
C ALA A 375 8.03 15.19 3.77
N TRP A 376 7.27 14.81 2.74
CA TRP A 376 7.65 13.75 1.80
C TRP A 376 8.89 14.15 0.97
N ILE A 377 8.93 15.38 0.45
CA ILE A 377 10.08 15.88 -0.32
C ILE A 377 11.36 15.89 0.52
N ILE A 378 11.28 16.31 1.79
CA ILE A 378 12.43 16.39 2.69
C ILE A 378 12.93 15.00 3.10
N ALA A 379 12.03 14.03 3.25
CA ALA A 379 12.35 12.68 3.69
C ALA A 379 13.30 11.95 2.73
N PHE A 380 13.05 12.09 1.43
CA PHE A 380 13.75 11.33 0.40
C PHE A 380 15.29 11.49 0.42
N PRO A 381 15.87 12.71 0.40
CA PRO A 381 17.33 12.89 0.48
C PRO A 381 17.93 12.44 1.82
N ILE A 382 17.17 12.52 2.91
CA ILE A 382 17.64 12.06 4.24
C ILE A 382 17.85 10.55 4.21
N VAL A 383 16.90 9.79 3.66
CA VAL A 383 17.01 8.32 3.63
C VAL A 383 18.09 7.85 2.65
N ILE A 384 18.25 8.51 1.49
CA ILE A 384 19.36 8.26 0.56
C ILE A 384 20.71 8.39 1.31
N SER A 385 20.90 9.52 1.98
CA SER A 385 22.15 9.83 2.69
C SER A 385 22.39 8.85 3.85
N MET A 386 21.34 8.53 4.61
CA MET A 386 21.43 7.60 5.73
C MET A 386 21.77 6.17 5.27
N SER A 387 21.17 5.69 4.18
CA SER A 387 21.47 4.36 3.65
C SER A 387 22.89 4.27 3.10
N ALA A 388 23.35 5.30 2.39
CA ALA A 388 24.74 5.40 1.94
C ALA A 388 25.73 5.32 3.10
N LEU A 389 25.50 6.08 4.18
CA LEU A 389 26.37 6.08 5.36
C LEU A 389 26.37 4.74 6.11
N ILE A 390 25.20 4.12 6.26
CA ILE A 390 25.09 2.79 6.90
C ILE A 390 25.82 1.75 6.05
N PHE A 391 25.66 1.78 4.73
CA PHE A 391 26.37 0.88 3.83
C PHE A 391 27.89 1.02 3.97
N LEU A 392 28.42 2.25 3.93
CA LEU A 392 29.85 2.51 4.12
C LEU A 392 30.34 2.00 5.48
N GLY A 393 29.58 2.22 6.55
CA GLY A 393 29.89 1.67 7.87
C GLY A 393 29.94 0.15 7.90
N LEU A 394 28.96 -0.53 7.30
CA LEU A 394 28.94 -1.99 7.18
C LEU A 394 30.09 -2.53 6.32
N HIS A 395 30.53 -1.76 5.32
CA HIS A 395 31.62 -2.13 4.44
C HIS A 395 33.00 -2.00 5.11
N LEU A 396 33.14 -1.09 6.08
CA LEU A 396 34.39 -0.86 6.82
C LEU A 396 34.58 -1.84 7.99
N ILE A 397 33.49 -2.28 8.62
CA ILE A 397 33.52 -3.06 9.87
C ILE A 397 33.55 -4.58 9.61
N LEU A 398 32.98 -5.02 8.49
CA LEU A 398 32.79 -6.43 8.10
C LEU A 398 33.29 -6.62 6.69
#